data_AF-A0A2I0QG66-F1
#
_entry.id   AF-A0A2I0QG66-F1
#
_cell.length_a   1.000
_cell.length_b   1.000
_cell.length_c   1.000
_cell.angle_alpha   90.00
_cell.angle_beta   90.00
_cell.angle_gamma   90.00
#
_symmetry.space_group_name_H-M   'P 1'
#
loop_
_entity.id
_entity.type
_entity.pdbx_description
1 polymer ?
#
loop_
_entity_poly.entity_id
_entity_poly.type
_entity_poly.pdbx_seq_one_letter_code
_entity_poly.pdbx_strand_id
1 'polypeptide(L)'
;MEINKNMGGLAIMPEISKQVCQLSYELQQEVLRFAQSLVAHPLKEKGVKGKDLISFAGIMKSEDIHLINKVIEDSCEKIDTNEW
;
A
#
# COMPACT_ATOMS: atom_id res chain seq x y z
N MET A 1 25.33 -2.41 30.88
CA MET A 1 25.19 -3.73 30.24
C MET A 1 23.76 -3.80 29.70
N GLU A 2 23.55 -3.28 28.49
CA GLU A 2 22.23 -3.19 27.86
C GLU A 2 22.03 -4.38 26.92
N ILE A 3 21.57 -5.50 27.47
CA ILE A 3 21.18 -6.67 26.68
C ILE A 3 19.66 -6.77 26.79
N ASN A 4 18.87 -5.99 26.04
CA ASN A 4 17.42 -6.22 25.90
C ASN A 4 16.75 -5.35 24.82
N LYS A 5 17.26 -5.40 23.57
CA LYS A 5 16.55 -4.82 22.42
C LYS A 5 16.34 -5.75 21.22
N ASN A 6 16.82 -7.01 21.26
CA ASN A 6 16.84 -7.85 20.05
C ASN A 6 16.49 -9.35 20.22
N MET A 7 16.01 -9.80 21.40
CA MET A 7 15.72 -11.23 21.61
C MET A 7 14.53 -11.75 20.78
N GLY A 8 13.60 -10.89 20.37
CA GLY A 8 12.46 -11.29 19.52
C GLY A 8 12.82 -11.51 18.05
N GLY A 9 13.78 -10.74 17.51
CA GLY A 9 14.21 -10.87 16.11
C GLY A 9 14.95 -12.19 15.85
N LEU A 10 15.71 -12.67 16.83
CA LEU A 10 16.47 -13.93 16.73
C LEU A 10 15.58 -15.18 16.68
N ALA A 11 14.36 -15.12 17.21
CA ALA A 11 13.47 -16.28 17.30
C ALA A 11 12.87 -16.73 15.96
N ILE A 12 12.68 -15.81 15.00
CA ILE A 12 12.04 -16.10 13.71
C ILE A 12 13.03 -16.32 12.55
N MET A 13 14.29 -15.90 12.71
CA MET A 13 15.31 -16.01 11.67
C MET A 13 15.51 -17.43 11.09
N PRO A 14 15.51 -18.52 11.90
CA PRO A 14 15.66 -19.86 11.35
C PRO A 14 14.53 -20.22 10.38
N GLU A 15 13.28 -19.84 10.69
CA GLU A 15 12.13 -20.13 9.85
C GLU A 15 12.16 -19.27 8.58
N ILE A 16 12.50 -17.98 8.68
CA ILE A 16 12.68 -17.12 7.50
C ILE A 16 13.74 -17.71 6.57
N SER A 17 14.89 -18.13 7.10
CA SER A 17 15.95 -18.73 6.29
C SER A 17 15.47 -20.01 5.60
N LYS A 18 14.75 -20.88 6.31
CA LYS A 18 14.20 -22.12 5.75
C LYS A 18 13.27 -21.84 4.58
N GLN A 19 12.36 -20.88 4.71
CA GLN A 19 11.41 -20.52 3.66
C GLN A 19 12.10 -19.88 2.46
N VAL A 20 13.03 -18.95 2.68
CA VAL A 20 13.75 -18.27 1.59
C VAL A 20 14.63 -19.23 0.79
N CYS A 21 15.26 -20.20 1.45
CA CYS A 21 16.07 -21.22 0.76
C CYS A 21 15.28 -22.13 -0.18
N GLN A 22 13.95 -22.23 -0.03
CA GLN A 22 13.09 -23.03 -0.92
C GLN A 22 12.65 -22.26 -2.17
N LEU A 23 12.86 -20.94 -2.21
CA LEU A 23 12.46 -20.10 -3.34
C LEU A 23 13.47 -20.18 -4.48
N SER A 24 13.02 -19.89 -5.71
CA SER A 24 13.93 -19.67 -6.84
C SER A 24 14.80 -18.43 -6.59
N TYR A 25 15.92 -18.32 -7.29
CA TYR A 25 16.86 -17.21 -7.12
C TYR A 25 16.20 -15.84 -7.36
N GLU A 26 15.30 -15.74 -8.32
CA GLU A 26 14.56 -14.51 -8.65
C GLU A 26 13.67 -14.08 -7.48
N LEU A 27 12.98 -15.03 -6.86
CA LEU A 27 12.11 -14.80 -5.70
C LEU A 27 12.92 -14.50 -4.44
N GLN A 28 14.09 -15.13 -4.24
CA GLN A 28 15.00 -14.77 -3.15
C GLN A 28 15.46 -13.31 -3.26
N GLN A 29 15.78 -12.84 -4.47
CA GLN A 29 16.12 -11.43 -4.69
C GLN A 29 14.95 -10.49 -4.42
N GLU A 30 13.72 -10.90 -4.71
CA GLU A 30 12.53 -10.13 -4.39
C GLU A 30 12.33 -9.99 -2.87
N VAL A 31 12.49 -11.08 -2.13
CA VAL A 31 12.46 -11.05 -0.66
C VAL A 31 13.56 -10.13 -0.10
N LEU A 32 14.77 -10.16 -0.67
CA LEU A 32 15.86 -9.27 -0.26
C LEU A 32 15.49 -7.79 -0.50
N ARG A 33 14.96 -7.46 -1.68
CA ARG A 33 14.51 -6.09 -2.00
C ARG A 33 13.42 -5.63 -1.03
N PHE A 34 12.48 -6.50 -0.69
CA PHE A 34 11.43 -6.19 0.28
C PHE A 34 12.00 -5.99 1.69
N ALA A 35 12.90 -6.85 2.16
CA ALA A 35 13.54 -6.68 3.45
C ALA A 35 14.32 -5.35 3.54
N GLN A 36 15.03 -4.98 2.47
CA GLN A 36 15.70 -3.68 2.35
C GLN A 36 14.72 -2.51 2.39
N SER A 37 13.56 -2.63 1.73
CA SER A 37 12.54 -1.57 1.75
C SER A 37 11.94 -1.38 3.14
N LEU A 38 11.75 -2.45 3.92
CA LEU A 38 11.31 -2.40 5.32
C LEU A 38 12.35 -1.73 6.25
N VAL A 39 13.64 -1.87 5.96
CA VAL A 39 14.69 -1.17 6.72
C VAL A 39 14.73 0.31 6.37
N ALA A 40 14.56 0.65 5.08
CA ALA A 40 14.55 2.03 4.59
C ALA A 40 13.27 2.78 5.02
N HIS A 41 12.13 2.09 5.02
CA HIS A 41 10.82 2.58 5.40
C HIS A 41 10.30 1.70 6.54
N PRO A 42 10.89 1.82 7.75
CA PRO A 42 10.37 1.09 8.89
C PRO A 42 8.90 1.45 9.04
N LEU A 43 8.05 0.45 9.30
CA LEU A 43 6.62 0.55 9.60
C LEU A 43 6.38 1.45 10.82
N LYS A 44 6.68 2.74 10.67
CA LYS A 44 6.45 3.81 11.64
C LYS A 44 5.09 4.43 11.41
N GLU A 45 4.56 4.30 10.20
CA GLU A 45 3.23 4.75 9.87
C GLU A 45 2.23 3.64 10.22
N LYS A 46 1.82 3.64 11.49
CA LYS A 46 0.48 3.12 11.80
C LYS A 46 -0.46 3.90 10.89
N GLY A 47 -1.20 3.20 10.03
CA GLY A 47 -2.20 3.83 9.18
C GLY A 47 -3.02 4.85 9.97
N VAL A 48 -3.35 5.98 9.35
CA VAL A 48 -4.12 7.04 9.99
C VAL A 48 -5.43 6.44 10.49
N LYS A 49 -5.78 6.67 11.77
CA LYS A 49 -7.02 6.10 12.31
C LYS A 49 -8.19 6.69 11.53
N GLY A 50 -9.20 5.90 11.20
CA GLY A 50 -10.36 6.39 10.44
C GLY A 50 -11.02 7.64 11.04
N LYS A 51 -11.01 7.78 12.38
CA LYS A 51 -11.48 8.99 13.07
C LYS A 51 -10.68 10.25 12.74
N ASP A 52 -9.39 10.10 12.44
CA ASP A 52 -8.49 11.20 12.08
C ASP A 52 -8.64 11.55 10.59
N LEU A 53 -9.38 10.74 9.81
CA LEU A 53 -9.77 11.01 8.43
C LEU A 53 -11.14 11.70 8.30
N ILE A 54 -11.88 11.92 9.42
CA ILE A 54 -13.20 12.55 9.40
C ILE A 54 -13.16 13.95 8.77
N SER A 55 -12.04 14.68 8.89
CA SER A 55 -11.89 15.98 8.23
C SER A 55 -12.09 15.88 6.72
N PHE A 56 -11.76 14.73 6.11
CA PHE A 56 -11.92 14.47 4.68
C PHE A 56 -13.33 14.01 4.28
N ALA A 57 -14.20 13.68 5.23
CA ALA A 57 -15.58 13.33 4.93
C ALA A 57 -16.35 14.58 4.46
N GLY A 58 -16.88 14.54 3.23
CA GLY A 58 -17.66 15.64 2.67
C GLY A 58 -16.85 16.85 2.18
N ILE A 59 -15.53 16.74 2.01
CA ILE A 59 -14.68 17.84 1.50
C ILE A 59 -14.96 18.19 0.04
N MET A 60 -15.63 17.33 -0.73
CA MET A 60 -15.86 17.59 -2.15
C MET A 60 -16.66 18.89 -2.32
N LYS A 61 -15.99 19.93 -2.83
CA LYS A 61 -16.63 21.22 -3.06
C LYS A 61 -17.53 21.11 -4.27
N SER A 62 -18.47 22.03 -4.41
CA SER A 62 -19.34 22.07 -5.59
C SER A 62 -18.53 22.18 -6.88
N GLU A 63 -17.39 22.88 -6.84
CA GLU A 63 -16.47 22.98 -7.97
C GLU A 63 -15.88 21.62 -8.38
N ASP A 64 -15.52 20.78 -7.41
CA ASP A 64 -15.01 19.43 -7.66
C ASP A 64 -16.09 18.54 -8.29
N ILE A 65 -17.34 18.66 -7.83
CA ILE A 65 -18.50 17.96 -8.39
C ILE A 65 -18.72 18.37 -9.86
N HIS A 66 -18.67 19.68 -10.15
CA HIS A 66 -18.83 20.18 -11.51
C HIS A 66 -17.72 19.69 -12.44
N LEU A 67 -16.49 19.65 -11.96
CA LEU A 67 -15.35 19.17 -12.73
C LEU A 67 -15.50 17.66 -13.04
N ILE A 68 -15.88 16.86 -12.06
CA ILE A 68 -16.11 15.41 -12.25
C ILE A 68 -17.24 15.18 -13.26
N ASN A 69 -18.38 15.88 -13.12
CA ASN A 69 -19.49 15.75 -14.05
C ASN A 69 -19.09 16.13 -15.48
N LYS A 70 -18.34 17.22 -15.64
CA LYS A 70 -17.85 17.64 -16.94
C LYS A 70 -16.93 16.60 -17.56
N VAL A 71 -16.00 16.02 -16.80
CA VAL A 71 -15.10 14.97 -17.30
C VAL A 71 -15.89 13.72 -17.71
N ILE A 72 -16.92 13.33 -16.95
CA ILE A 72 -17.80 12.22 -17.30
C ILE A 72 -18.56 12.53 -18.60
N GLU A 73 -19.14 13.72 -18.74
CA GLU A 73 -19.89 14.11 -19.94
C GLU A 73 -19.00 14.24 -21.18
N ASP A 74 -17.82 14.86 -21.03
CA ASP A 74 -16.86 15.10 -22.12
C ASP A 74 -16.13 13.81 -22.54
N SER A 75 -15.98 12.83 -21.63
CA SER A 75 -15.28 11.56 -21.89
C SER A 75 -16.22 10.36 -22.04
N CYS A 76 -17.53 10.52 -21.80
CA CYS A 76 -18.52 9.51 -22.16
C CYS A 76 -18.56 9.45 -23.69
N GLU A 77 -17.97 8.39 -24.23
CA GLU A 77 -18.28 7.95 -25.58
C GLU A 77 -19.81 7.84 -25.68
N LYS A 78 -20.42 8.64 -26.55
CA LYS A 78 -21.86 8.61 -26.78
C LYS A 78 -22.25 7.18 -27.12
N ILE A 79 -22.99 6.52 -26.23
CA ILE A 79 -23.61 5.25 -26.54
C ILE A 79 -24.64 5.55 -27.64
N ASP A 80 -24.34 5.16 -28.88
CA ASP A 80 -25.33 5.19 -29.96
C ASP A 80 -26.34 4.08 -29.69
N THR A 81 -27.54 4.47 -29.25
CA THR A 81 -28.63 3.54 -28.97
C THR A 81 -29.19 2.85 -30.22
N ASN A 82 -28.74 3.24 -31.42
CA ASN A 82 -29.12 2.62 -32.69
C ASN A 82 -28.13 1.56 -33.19
N GLU A 83 -27.04 1.28 -32.47
CA GLU A 83 -26.07 0.23 -32.83
C GLU A 83 -26.34 -1.15 -32.18
N TRP A 84 -27.55 -1.39 -31.64
CA TRP A 84 -27.96 -2.68 -31.05
C TRP A 84 -29.13 -3.32 -31.81
#